data_AF-A0A5A8C9V1-F1
#
_entry.id   AF-A0A5A8C9V1-F1
#
_cell.length_a   1.000
_cell.length_b   1.000
_cell.length_c   1.000
_cell.angle_alpha   90.00
_cell.angle_beta   90.00
_cell.angle_gamma   90.00
#
_symmetry.space_group_name_H-M   'P 1'
#
loop_
_entity.id
_entity.type
_entity.pdbx_description
1 polymer ?
#
loop_
_entity_poly.entity_id
_entity_poly.type
_entity_poly.pdbx_seq_one_letter_code
_entity_poly.pdbx_strand_id
1 'polypeptide(L)'
;MSRATDNAVASLLRVAQHRSAELGAAGVAAALDPLLQSLPLENDAIEARFVHGWFVRAVGACDPSVVGAAGERAEASLKLLASIAGAHLASSSADEEEALLDGESAGLVAPAAAAVAAKFPTQAAAATASMGADLAGLLSPDASAALREASAYVDASSTSAAAVWVSGPGE
;
A
#
# COMPACT_ATOMS: atom_id res chain seq x y z
N MET A 1 19.29 3.39 4.21
CA MET A 1 19.55 4.12 2.95
C MET A 1 20.33 5.39 3.27
N SER A 2 20.77 6.18 2.28
CA SER A 2 21.37 7.49 2.54
C SER A 2 20.43 8.61 2.11
N ARG A 3 20.58 9.83 2.64
CA ARG A 3 19.82 11.01 2.16
C ARG A 3 19.96 11.25 0.66
N ALA A 4 21.13 10.97 0.09
CA ALA A 4 21.35 11.06 -1.35
C ALA A 4 20.50 10.05 -2.13
N THR A 5 20.25 8.87 -1.55
CA THR A 5 19.36 7.85 -2.12
C THR A 5 17.91 8.33 -2.07
N ASP A 6 17.45 8.84 -0.92
CA ASP A 6 16.08 9.35 -0.75
C ASP A 6 15.79 10.49 -1.74
N ASN A 7 16.73 11.43 -1.91
CA ASN A 7 16.61 12.51 -2.89
C ASN A 7 16.61 12.01 -4.34
N ALA A 8 17.40 10.98 -4.66
CA ALA A 8 17.40 10.38 -5.99
C ALA A 8 16.05 9.71 -6.30
N VAL A 9 15.48 8.97 -5.34
CA VAL A 9 14.16 8.34 -5.44
C VAL A 9 13.07 9.40 -5.63
N ALA A 10 13.08 10.47 -4.83
CA ALA A 10 12.13 11.57 -4.99
C ALA A 10 12.29 12.31 -6.33
N SER A 11 13.52 12.48 -6.81
CA SER A 11 13.78 13.07 -8.12
C SER A 11 13.26 12.20 -9.27
N LEU A 12 13.40 10.87 -9.17
CA LEU A 12 12.78 9.94 -10.12
C LEU A 12 11.26 10.09 -10.17
N LEU A 13 10.61 10.23 -9.01
CA LEU A 13 9.17 10.48 -8.95
C LEU A 13 8.77 11.78 -9.66
N ARG A 14 9.50 12.87 -9.37
CA ARG A 14 9.25 14.18 -10.01
C ARG A 14 9.38 14.10 -11.52
N VAL A 15 10.42 13.41 -12.01
CA VAL A 15 10.62 13.20 -13.45
C VAL A 15 9.47 12.38 -14.03
N ALA A 16 9.06 11.28 -13.38
CA ALA A 16 7.95 10.45 -13.82
C ALA A 16 6.63 11.25 -13.90
N GLN A 17 6.36 12.11 -12.92
CA GLN A 17 5.15 12.94 -12.89
C GLN A 17 5.17 14.06 -13.94
N HIS A 18 6.25 14.84 -13.99
CA HIS A 18 6.32 16.04 -14.82
C HIS A 18 6.67 15.75 -16.28
N ARG A 19 7.38 14.65 -16.56
CA ARG A 19 7.82 14.25 -17.90
C ARG A 19 7.12 12.98 -18.40
N SER A 20 5.98 12.62 -17.83
CA SER A 20 5.20 11.44 -18.23
C SER A 20 4.92 11.37 -19.73
N ALA A 21 4.60 12.50 -20.36
CA ALA A 21 4.35 12.57 -21.81
C ALA A 21 5.59 12.24 -22.67
N GLU A 22 6.78 12.62 -22.19
CA GLU A 22 8.06 12.42 -22.87
C GLU A 22 8.59 11.00 -22.64
N LEU A 23 8.37 10.46 -21.45
CA LEU A 23 8.74 9.09 -21.07
C LEU A 23 7.84 8.03 -21.71
N GLY A 24 6.58 8.38 -21.96
CA GLY A 24 5.53 7.42 -22.30
C GLY A 24 5.25 6.42 -21.17
N ALA A 25 4.26 5.55 -21.37
CA ALA A 25 3.84 4.59 -20.34
C ALA A 25 4.97 3.63 -19.89
N ALA A 26 5.80 3.16 -20.83
CA ALA A 26 6.91 2.27 -20.52
C ALA A 26 8.01 2.96 -19.71
N GLY A 27 8.34 4.22 -20.03
CA GLY A 27 9.35 4.98 -19.28
C GLY A 27 8.88 5.34 -17.87
N VAL A 28 7.59 5.67 -17.71
CA VAL A 28 6.99 5.89 -16.38
C VAL A 28 7.05 4.61 -15.55
N ALA A 29 6.64 3.46 -16.11
CA ALA A 29 6.72 2.18 -15.41
C ALA A 29 8.16 1.83 -14.98
N ALA A 30 9.14 2.04 -15.88
CA ALA A 30 10.56 1.81 -15.60
C ALA A 30 11.12 2.73 -14.49
N ALA A 31 10.54 3.91 -14.30
CA ALA A 31 10.90 4.83 -13.22
C ALA A 31 10.20 4.46 -11.89
N LEU A 32 8.95 3.99 -11.94
CA LEU A 32 8.15 3.68 -10.75
C LEU A 32 8.54 2.36 -10.09
N ASP A 33 8.91 1.32 -10.84
CA ASP A 33 9.30 0.03 -10.26
C ASP A 33 10.46 0.12 -9.25
N PRO A 34 11.63 0.72 -9.59
CA PRO A 34 12.73 0.88 -8.63
C PRO A 34 12.38 1.85 -7.49
N LEU A 35 11.51 2.83 -7.75
CA LEU A 35 11.00 3.73 -6.71
C LEU A 35 10.21 2.95 -5.67
N LEU A 36 9.25 2.12 -6.08
CA LEU A 36 8.39 1.36 -5.17
C LEU A 36 9.21 0.37 -4.31
N GLN A 37 10.26 -0.21 -4.89
CA GLN A 37 11.21 -1.08 -4.17
C GLN A 37 12.06 -0.34 -3.14
N SER A 38 12.16 0.99 -3.24
CA SER A 38 12.98 1.82 -2.37
C SER A 38 12.23 2.33 -1.14
N LEU A 39 10.91 2.12 -1.06
CA LEU A 39 10.07 2.59 0.04
C LEU A 39 10.05 1.60 1.22
N PRO A 40 9.88 2.07 2.47
CA PRO A 40 9.74 3.48 2.88
C PRO A 40 11.08 4.25 2.86
N LEU A 41 11.00 5.58 2.66
CA LEU A 41 12.11 6.50 2.84
C LEU A 41 12.14 7.01 4.29
N GLU A 42 13.30 6.94 4.94
CA GLU A 42 13.42 7.19 6.38
C GLU A 42 14.51 8.23 6.72
N ASN A 43 15.39 8.58 5.78
CA ASN A 43 16.62 9.34 6.09
C ASN A 43 16.47 10.83 5.78
N ASP A 44 15.60 11.18 4.84
CA ASP A 44 15.22 12.54 4.49
C ASP A 44 13.70 12.74 4.63
N ALA A 45 13.26 13.34 5.74
CA ALA A 45 11.85 13.53 6.04
C ALA A 45 11.12 14.44 5.02
N ILE A 46 11.83 15.35 4.34
CA ILE A 46 11.21 16.19 3.31
C ILE A 46 10.88 15.33 2.09
N GLU A 47 11.83 14.54 1.64
CA GLU A 47 11.66 13.66 0.48
C GLU A 47 10.70 12.51 0.80
N ALA A 48 10.76 11.96 2.01
CA ALA A 48 9.83 10.95 2.50
C ALA A 48 8.39 11.46 2.45
N ARG A 49 8.10 12.65 3.01
CA ARG A 49 6.75 13.24 2.96
C ARG A 49 6.21 13.34 1.54
N PHE A 50 7.02 13.83 0.62
CA PHE A 50 6.64 13.95 -0.78
C PHE A 50 6.31 12.60 -1.42
N VAL A 51 7.23 11.62 -1.30
CA VAL A 51 7.09 10.33 -1.97
C VAL A 51 6.02 9.46 -1.31
N HIS A 52 5.98 9.41 0.02
CA HIS A 52 4.97 8.68 0.77
C HIS A 52 3.57 9.28 0.55
N GLY A 53 3.44 10.61 0.60
CA GLY A 53 2.16 11.27 0.34
C GLY A 53 1.65 11.04 -1.09
N TRP A 54 2.54 10.96 -2.08
CA TRP A 54 2.16 10.48 -3.40
C TRP A 54 1.70 9.02 -3.38
N PHE A 55 2.47 8.13 -2.76
CA PHE A 55 2.16 6.70 -2.72
C PHE A 55 0.80 6.43 -2.06
N VAL A 56 0.52 7.04 -0.90
CA VAL A 56 -0.76 6.91 -0.19
C VAL A 56 -1.93 7.30 -1.10
N ARG A 57 -1.81 8.42 -1.83
CA ARG A 57 -2.84 8.88 -2.77
C ARG A 57 -3.00 7.93 -3.96
N ALA A 58 -1.90 7.44 -4.53
CA ALA A 58 -1.94 6.50 -5.65
C ALA A 58 -2.58 5.16 -5.24
N VAL A 59 -2.27 4.66 -4.04
CA VAL A 59 -2.91 3.46 -3.48
C VAL A 59 -4.40 3.70 -3.26
N GLY A 60 -4.79 4.84 -2.67
CA GLY A 60 -6.20 5.16 -2.45
C GLY A 60 -7.01 5.35 -3.74
N ALA A 61 -6.38 5.81 -4.81
CA ALA A 61 -6.98 5.85 -6.14
C ALA A 61 -7.00 4.48 -6.85
N CYS A 62 -6.40 3.44 -6.25
CA CYS A 62 -6.14 2.15 -6.88
C CYS A 62 -5.48 2.29 -8.26
N ASP A 63 -4.44 3.12 -8.33
CA ASP A 63 -3.70 3.44 -9.55
C ASP A 63 -3.08 2.16 -10.16
N PRO A 64 -3.39 1.80 -11.42
CA PRO A 64 -2.86 0.60 -12.06
C PRO A 64 -1.34 0.49 -12.10
N SER A 65 -0.61 1.62 -12.08
CA SER A 65 0.86 1.63 -12.04
C SER A 65 1.44 1.26 -10.68
N VAL A 66 0.65 1.40 -9.61
CA VAL A 66 1.05 1.11 -8.23
C VAL A 66 0.47 -0.22 -7.76
N VAL A 67 -0.86 -0.39 -7.82
CA VAL A 67 -1.55 -1.59 -7.31
C VAL A 67 -1.68 -2.70 -8.36
N GLY A 68 -1.33 -2.41 -9.62
CA GLY A 68 -1.53 -3.32 -10.74
C GLY A 68 -2.92 -3.21 -11.34
N ALA A 69 -3.04 -3.41 -12.66
CA ALA A 69 -4.32 -3.25 -13.36
C ALA A 69 -5.37 -4.26 -12.89
N ALA A 70 -4.94 -5.46 -12.50
CA ALA A 70 -5.78 -6.51 -11.94
C ALA A 70 -5.57 -6.68 -10.42
N GLY A 71 -4.85 -5.76 -9.77
CA GLY A 71 -4.55 -5.85 -8.34
C GLY A 71 -3.39 -6.78 -8.02
N GLU A 72 -2.56 -7.17 -8.99
CA GLU A 72 -1.42 -8.07 -8.79
C GLU A 72 -0.36 -7.54 -7.82
N ARG A 73 -0.34 -6.23 -7.56
CA ARG A 73 0.52 -5.58 -6.55
C ARG A 73 -0.26 -5.05 -5.34
N ALA A 74 -1.57 -5.31 -5.25
CA ALA A 74 -2.41 -4.77 -4.18
C ALA A 74 -1.95 -5.22 -2.78
N GLU A 75 -1.59 -6.51 -2.63
CA GLU A 75 -1.07 -7.03 -1.36
C GLU A 75 0.23 -6.34 -0.95
N ALA A 76 1.19 -6.24 -1.86
CA ALA A 76 2.47 -5.57 -1.61
C ALA A 76 2.28 -4.08 -1.31
N SER A 77 1.34 -3.43 -1.98
CA SER A 77 1.02 -2.02 -1.77
C SER A 77 0.41 -1.77 -0.39
N LEU A 78 -0.48 -2.65 0.08
CA LEU A 78 -1.04 -2.58 1.44
C LEU A 78 0.02 -2.79 2.52
N LYS A 79 0.94 -3.74 2.31
CA LYS A 79 2.08 -3.97 3.20
C LYS A 79 2.97 -2.75 3.31
N LEU A 80 3.29 -2.15 2.17
CA LEU A 80 4.11 -0.96 2.12
C LEU A 80 3.41 0.24 2.77
N LEU A 81 2.11 0.39 2.54
CA LEU A 81 1.29 1.44 3.16
C LEU A 81 1.35 1.35 4.70
N ALA A 82 1.19 0.15 5.26
CA ALA A 82 1.34 -0.06 6.70
C ALA A 82 2.78 0.18 7.19
N SER A 83 3.80 -0.23 6.42
CA SER A 83 5.20 0.06 6.78
C SER A 83 5.47 1.56 6.86
N ILE A 84 4.96 2.35 5.92
CA ILE A 84 5.06 3.82 5.92
C ILE A 84 4.35 4.41 7.14
N ALA A 85 3.14 3.93 7.45
CA ALA A 85 2.38 4.39 8.62
C ALA A 85 3.09 4.07 9.94
N GLY A 86 3.66 2.86 10.07
CA GLY A 86 4.46 2.46 11.22
C GLY A 86 5.71 3.32 11.39
N ALA A 87 6.45 3.57 10.30
CA ALA A 87 7.62 4.46 10.31
C ALA A 87 7.25 5.90 10.69
N HIS A 88 6.11 6.40 10.22
CA HIS A 88 5.59 7.71 10.59
C HIS A 88 5.24 7.80 12.09
N LEU A 89 4.59 6.79 12.66
CA LEU A 89 4.27 6.76 14.10
C LEU A 89 5.53 6.66 14.97
N ALA A 90 6.55 5.95 14.52
CA ALA A 90 7.83 5.84 15.23
C ALA A 90 8.58 7.20 15.25
N SER A 91 8.53 7.95 14.15
CA SER A 91 9.17 9.27 14.02
C SER A 91 8.39 10.42 14.66
N SER A 92 7.05 10.37 14.66
CA SER A 92 6.21 11.48 15.13
C SER A 92 6.14 11.64 16.66
N SER A 93 6.77 10.74 17.42
CA SER A 93 6.74 10.79 18.89
C SER A 93 7.60 11.90 19.52
N ALA A 94 8.39 12.66 18.74
CA ALA A 94 9.28 13.69 19.28
C ALA A 94 9.36 15.03 18.49
N ASP A 95 9.28 15.07 17.16
CA ASP A 95 9.42 16.31 16.37
C ASP A 95 8.62 16.29 15.05
N GLU A 96 7.77 17.31 14.82
CA GLU A 96 6.98 17.46 13.58
C GLU A 96 7.87 17.65 12.33
N GLU A 97 9.11 18.12 12.51
CA GLU A 97 10.08 18.27 11.41
C GLU A 97 10.55 16.91 10.87
N GLU A 98 10.55 15.86 11.71
CA GLU A 98 10.96 14.50 11.36
C GLU A 98 9.81 13.62 10.85
N ALA A 99 8.59 14.15 10.83
CA ALA A 99 7.42 13.42 10.35
C ALA A 99 7.61 12.96 8.89
N LEU A 100 7.47 11.64 8.65
CA LEU A 100 7.60 11.02 7.33
C LEU A 100 6.33 11.11 6.45
N LEU A 101 5.23 11.61 7.00
CA LEU A 101 3.98 11.94 6.32
C LEU A 101 3.54 13.33 6.75
N ASP A 102 2.96 14.10 5.82
CA ASP A 102 2.20 15.29 6.21
C ASP A 102 0.84 14.87 6.82
N GLY A 103 0.21 15.77 7.57
CA GLY A 103 -1.04 15.47 8.29
C GLY A 103 -2.19 15.07 7.36
N GLU A 104 -2.23 15.62 6.14
CA GLU A 104 -3.21 15.24 5.13
C GLU A 104 -2.99 13.79 4.70
N SER A 105 -1.78 13.43 4.30
CA SER A 105 -1.42 12.09 3.83
C SER A 105 -1.55 11.04 4.93
N ALA A 106 -1.21 11.37 6.17
CA ALA A 106 -1.44 10.50 7.32
C ALA A 106 -2.93 10.19 7.50
N GLY A 107 -3.80 11.20 7.35
CA GLY A 107 -5.25 11.02 7.37
C GLY A 107 -5.81 10.17 6.22
N LEU A 108 -5.06 10.03 5.12
CA LEU A 108 -5.46 9.24 3.94
C LEU A 108 -5.02 7.78 3.98
N VAL A 109 -4.14 7.37 4.91
CA VAL A 109 -3.67 5.98 5.02
C VAL A 109 -4.85 5.01 5.19
N ALA A 110 -5.74 5.29 6.13
CA ALA A 110 -6.89 4.44 6.39
C ALA A 110 -7.88 4.35 5.22
N PRO A 111 -8.33 5.49 4.64
CA PRO A 111 -9.12 5.49 3.41
C PRO A 111 -8.44 4.76 2.25
N ALA A 112 -7.12 4.89 2.09
CA ALA A 112 -6.39 4.24 1.00
C ALA A 112 -6.42 2.72 1.11
N ALA A 113 -6.19 2.17 2.30
CA ALA A 113 -6.29 0.72 2.50
C ALA A 113 -7.72 0.20 2.29
N ALA A 114 -8.73 0.95 2.75
CA ALA A 114 -10.13 0.58 2.55
C ALA A 114 -10.51 0.55 1.07
N ALA A 115 -10.04 1.51 0.26
CA ALA A 115 -10.28 1.54 -1.18
C ALA A 115 -9.72 0.30 -1.88
N VAL A 116 -8.49 -0.10 -1.54
CA VAL A 116 -7.88 -1.32 -2.07
C VAL A 116 -8.63 -2.56 -1.59
N ALA A 117 -9.03 -2.64 -0.32
CA ALA A 117 -9.79 -3.77 0.21
C ALA A 117 -11.15 -3.94 -0.47
N ALA A 118 -11.83 -2.84 -0.78
CA ALA A 118 -13.10 -2.86 -1.50
C ALA A 118 -12.93 -3.34 -2.95
N LYS A 119 -11.85 -2.96 -3.63
CA LYS A 119 -11.60 -3.30 -5.04
C LYS A 119 -10.94 -4.67 -5.24
N PHE A 120 -10.07 -5.07 -4.32
CA PHE A 120 -9.22 -6.27 -4.39
C PHE A 120 -9.29 -7.07 -3.07
N PRO A 121 -10.47 -7.61 -2.71
CA PRO A 121 -10.71 -8.20 -1.40
C PRO A 121 -9.81 -9.41 -1.11
N THR A 122 -9.50 -10.23 -2.11
CA THR A 122 -8.63 -11.41 -1.96
C THR A 122 -7.21 -11.02 -1.58
N GLN A 123 -6.65 -10.00 -2.24
CA GLN A 123 -5.30 -9.51 -1.97
C GLN A 123 -5.23 -8.78 -0.63
N ALA A 124 -6.31 -8.09 -0.24
CA ALA A 124 -6.42 -7.43 1.05
C ALA A 124 -6.51 -8.43 2.22
N ALA A 125 -7.23 -9.55 2.02
CA ALA A 125 -7.23 -10.68 2.95
C ALA A 125 -5.82 -11.28 3.11
N ALA A 126 -5.10 -11.51 1.99
CA ALA A 126 -3.74 -12.03 2.00
C ALA A 126 -2.75 -11.09 2.73
N ALA A 127 -2.89 -9.77 2.53
CA ALA A 127 -2.11 -8.78 3.25
C ALA A 127 -2.37 -8.86 4.76
N THR A 128 -3.64 -8.92 5.17
CA THR A 128 -4.03 -9.02 6.59
C THR A 128 -3.50 -10.32 7.23
N ALA A 129 -3.65 -11.45 6.54
CA ALA A 129 -3.21 -12.75 7.05
C ALA A 129 -1.67 -12.81 7.26
N SER A 130 -0.91 -12.18 6.38
CA SER A 130 0.56 -12.19 6.46
C SER A 130 1.15 -11.12 7.38
N MET A 131 0.44 -10.01 7.60
CA MET A 131 0.87 -8.94 8.50
C MET A 131 0.34 -9.11 9.94
N GLY A 132 -0.70 -9.92 10.15
CA GLY A 132 -1.34 -10.05 11.46
C GLY A 132 -2.11 -8.79 11.89
N ALA A 133 -2.18 -8.53 13.19
CA ALA A 133 -2.97 -7.44 13.77
C ALA A 133 -2.43 -6.02 13.46
N ASP A 134 -1.21 -5.91 12.94
CA ASP A 134 -0.50 -4.63 12.74
C ASP A 134 -1.19 -3.74 11.70
N LEU A 135 -1.74 -4.32 10.63
CA LEU A 135 -2.53 -3.58 9.64
C LEU A 135 -3.84 -3.05 10.25
N ALA A 136 -4.47 -3.80 11.16
CA ALA A 136 -5.72 -3.40 11.79
C ALA A 136 -5.54 -2.30 12.86
N GLY A 137 -4.33 -2.17 13.43
CA GLY A 137 -3.98 -1.10 14.36
C GLY A 137 -3.63 0.24 13.68
N LEU A 138 -3.23 0.19 12.41
CA LEU A 138 -2.82 1.37 11.61
C LEU A 138 -3.98 1.98 10.81
N LEU A 139 -5.15 1.35 10.83
CA LEU A 139 -6.31 1.70 10.03
C LEU A 139 -7.47 2.12 10.94
N SER A 140 -8.29 3.06 10.45
CA SER A 140 -9.52 3.45 11.14
C SER A 140 -10.38 2.21 11.43
N PRO A 141 -11.22 2.21 12.49
CA PRO A 141 -12.06 1.08 12.85
C PRO A 141 -12.87 0.51 11.67
N ASP A 142 -13.34 1.40 10.78
CA ASP A 142 -14.12 1.05 9.59
C ASP A 142 -13.26 0.37 8.52
N ALA A 143 -12.04 0.84 8.29
CA ALA A 143 -11.08 0.22 7.36
C ALA A 143 -10.61 -1.14 7.88
N SER A 144 -10.35 -1.25 9.19
CA SER A 144 -10.03 -2.52 9.86
C SER A 144 -11.22 -3.49 9.86
N ALA A 145 -12.45 -3.00 9.90
CA ALA A 145 -13.65 -3.80 9.76
C ALA A 145 -13.83 -4.32 8.33
N ALA A 146 -13.67 -3.46 7.32
CA ALA A 146 -13.73 -3.83 5.90
C ALA A 146 -12.65 -4.88 5.55
N LEU A 147 -11.44 -4.75 6.08
CA LEU A 147 -10.37 -5.74 5.90
C LEU A 147 -10.67 -7.07 6.60
N ARG A 148 -11.21 -7.03 7.83
CA ARG A 148 -11.66 -8.25 8.53
C ARG A 148 -12.80 -8.95 7.79
N GLU A 149 -13.74 -8.19 7.24
CA GLU A 149 -14.85 -8.73 6.45
C GLU A 149 -14.36 -9.35 5.13
N ALA A 150 -13.43 -8.69 4.43
CA ALA A 150 -12.78 -9.25 3.24
C ALA A 150 -12.03 -10.55 3.56
N SER A 151 -11.30 -10.60 4.69
CA SER A 151 -10.62 -11.82 5.15
C SER A 151 -11.61 -12.95 5.45
N ALA A 152 -12.69 -12.67 6.18
CA ALA A 152 -13.71 -13.66 6.51
C ALA A 152 -14.45 -14.19 5.27
N TYR A 153 -14.66 -13.35 4.25
CA TYR A 153 -15.26 -13.75 2.98
C TYR A 153 -14.38 -14.76 2.22
N VAL A 154 -13.06 -14.58 2.22
CA VAL A 154 -12.10 -15.51 1.61
C VAL A 154 -12.05 -16.84 2.36
N ASP A 155 -12.05 -16.80 3.70
CA ASP A 155 -12.10 -18.01 4.53
C ASP A 155 -13.41 -18.80 4.31
N ALA A 156 -14.55 -18.13 4.23
CA ALA A 156 -15.83 -18.76 3.95
C ALA A 156 -15.87 -19.37 2.53
N SER A 157 -15.30 -18.68 1.53
CA SER A 157 -15.26 -19.14 0.14
C SER A 157 -14.32 -20.34 -0.04
N SER A 158 -13.19 -20.38 0.66
CA SER A 158 -12.25 -21.51 0.64
C SER A 158 -12.83 -22.74 1.37
N THR A 159 -13.57 -22.53 2.46
CA THR A 159 -14.28 -23.59 3.19
C THR A 159 -15.43 -24.17 2.37
N SER A 160 -16.17 -23.33 1.64
CA SER A 160 -17.21 -23.77 0.69
C SER A 160 -16.62 -24.57 -0.47
N ALA A 161 -15.46 -24.19 -1.00
CA ALA A 161 -14.80 -24.94 -2.07
C ALA A 161 -14.29 -26.30 -1.57
N ALA A 162 -13.79 -26.39 -0.34
CA ALA A 162 -13.38 -27.66 0.27
C ALA A 162 -14.58 -28.59 0.56
N ALA A 163 -15.74 -28.05 0.93
CA ALA A 163 -16.95 -28.84 1.20
C ALA A 163 -17.54 -29.50 -0.07
N VAL A 164 -17.36 -28.89 -1.25
CA VAL A 164 -17.85 -29.45 -2.53
C VAL A 164 -17.07 -30.69 -2.97
N TRP A 165 -15.81 -30.85 -2.57
CA TRP A 165 -14.97 -32.01 -2.94
C TRP A 165 -15.10 -33.22 -2.00
N VAL A 166 -15.75 -33.07 -0.83
CA VAL A 166 -15.98 -34.18 0.12
C VAL A 166 -17.29 -34.93 -0.19
N SER A 167 -18.12 -34.44 -1.10
CA SER A 167 -19.31 -35.14 -1.60
C SER A 167 -19.07 -35.71 -3.00
N GLY A 168 -18.06 -36.57 -3.15
CA GLY A 168 -18.00 -37.50 -4.29
C GLY A 168 -19.13 -38.54 -4.17
N PRO A 169 -19.73 -39.01 -5.28
CA PRO A 169 -20.84 -39.94 -5.22
C PRO A 169 -20.38 -41.24 -4.56
N GLY A 170 -20.98 -41.56 -3.41
CA GLY A 170 -20.79 -42.85 -2.76
C GLY A 170 -21.31 -43.97 -3.65
N GLU A 171 -20.45 -44.92 -3.97
CA GLU A 171 -20.80 -46.30 -4.30
C GLU A 171 -21.06 -47.11 -3.02
#